data_AF-A0A1Q3BZ44-F1
#
_entry.id   AF-A0A1Q3BZ44-F1
#
_cell.length_a   1.000
_cell.length_b   1.000
_cell.length_c   1.000
_cell.angle_alpha   90.00
_cell.angle_beta   90.00
_cell.angle_gamma   90.00
#
_symmetry.space_group_name_H-M   'P 1'
#
loop_
_entity.id
_entity.type
_entity.pdbx_description
1 polymer ?
#
loop_
_entity_poly.entity_id
_entity_poly.type
_entity_poly.pdbx_seq_one_letter_code
_entity_poly.pdbx_strand_id
1 'polypeptide(L)'
;MAPRQTQVEMTFLVVDTPIPYNAIVGRPGLNLLEAIVSTRHLLMKFPTRFGVGEVRGDQQAARQCYKTAISDKGKDEALPIANVELRRDMEPGRPQPFEDVLQVPMEKGNNEKVFQVGSQLGEERRGN
;
A
#
# COMPACT_ATOMS: atom_id res chain seq x y z
N MET A 1 -0.80 0.35 -33.25
CA MET A 1 -0.36 0.12 -31.86
C MET A 1 -1.56 -0.41 -31.08
N ALA A 2 -1.47 -1.59 -30.47
CA ALA A 2 -2.60 -2.19 -29.77
C ALA A 2 -2.86 -1.47 -28.42
N PRO A 3 -4.12 -1.25 -28.01
CA PRO A 3 -4.42 -0.54 -26.77
C PRO A 3 -3.99 -1.37 -25.55
N ARG A 4 -3.21 -0.75 -24.65
CA ARG A 4 -2.83 -1.34 -23.36
C ARG A 4 -3.94 -1.12 -22.34
N GLN A 5 -5.06 -1.80 -22.55
CA GLN A 5 -6.25 -1.73 -21.69
C GLN A 5 -6.56 -3.08 -21.06
N THR A 6 -7.13 -3.03 -19.87
CA THR A 6 -7.74 -4.17 -19.17
C THR A 6 -9.10 -3.72 -18.65
N GLN A 7 -10.02 -4.65 -18.48
CA GLN A 7 -11.36 -4.37 -17.98
C GLN A 7 -11.69 -5.34 -16.86
N VAL A 8 -12.23 -4.79 -15.78
CA VAL A 8 -12.73 -5.55 -14.64
C VAL A 8 -14.09 -5.00 -14.24
N GLU A 9 -14.93 -5.85 -13.67
CA GLU A 9 -16.22 -5.45 -13.13
C GLU A 9 -16.12 -5.37 -11.60
N MET A 10 -16.62 -4.29 -11.01
CA MET A 10 -16.62 -4.11 -9.56
C MET A 10 -17.86 -3.34 -9.09
N THR A 11 -18.36 -3.72 -7.93
CA THR A 11 -19.46 -3.03 -7.26
C THR A 11 -18.92 -1.86 -6.45
N PHE A 12 -19.57 -0.70 -6.57
CA PHE A 12 -19.23 0.51 -5.84
C PHE A 12 -20.37 0.96 -4.94
N LEU A 13 -20.01 1.56 -3.81
CA LEU A 13 -20.92 2.40 -3.04
C LEU A 13 -20.92 3.81 -3.66
N VAL A 14 -22.09 4.28 -4.07
CA VAL A 14 -22.27 5.65 -4.54
C VAL A 14 -22.62 6.52 -3.34
N VAL A 15 -21.82 7.57 -3.13
CA VAL A 15 -22.00 8.52 -2.04
C VAL A 15 -22.17 9.90 -2.64
N ASP A 16 -23.31 10.55 -2.36
CA ASP A 16 -23.56 11.93 -2.76
C ASP A 16 -23.02 12.88 -1.68
N THR A 17 -21.74 13.19 -1.77
CA THR A 17 -21.04 14.07 -0.81
C THR A 17 -19.98 14.85 -1.56
N PRO A 18 -19.74 16.13 -1.22
CA PRO A 18 -18.68 16.93 -1.82
C PRO A 18 -17.30 16.43 -1.37
N ILE A 19 -16.83 15.35 -1.98
CA ILE A 19 -15.49 14.80 -1.77
C ILE A 19 -14.57 15.21 -2.94
N PRO A 20 -13.26 15.41 -2.69
CA PRO A 20 -12.31 15.81 -3.73
C PRO A 20 -11.94 14.66 -4.70
N TYR A 21 -12.62 13.51 -4.61
CA TYR A 21 -12.34 12.31 -5.39
C TYR A 21 -13.59 11.84 -6.12
N ASN A 22 -13.46 11.51 -7.40
CA ASN A 22 -14.56 10.97 -8.20
C ASN A 22 -14.85 9.49 -7.89
N ALA A 23 -13.84 8.73 -7.47
CA ALA A 23 -13.95 7.32 -7.10
C ALA A 23 -12.79 6.90 -6.19
N ILE A 24 -13.04 5.93 -5.31
CA ILE A 24 -12.01 5.30 -4.47
C ILE A 24 -11.99 3.81 -4.81
N VAL A 25 -10.87 3.35 -5.36
CA VAL A 25 -10.68 1.93 -5.68
C VAL A 25 -9.92 1.27 -4.53
N GLY A 26 -10.63 0.43 -3.79
CA GLY A 26 -10.04 -0.33 -2.68
C GLY A 26 -9.15 -1.48 -3.15
N ARG A 27 -8.54 -2.17 -2.18
CA ARG A 27 -7.74 -3.39 -2.41
C ARG A 27 -8.45 -4.46 -3.25
N PRO A 28 -9.76 -4.74 -3.08
CA PRO A 28 -10.44 -5.73 -3.92
C PRO A 28 -10.36 -5.41 -5.41
N GLY A 29 -10.62 -4.15 -5.80
CA GLY A 29 -10.54 -3.73 -7.19
C GLY A 29 -9.10 -3.72 -7.73
N LEU A 30 -8.14 -3.29 -6.92
CA LEU A 30 -6.72 -3.34 -7.29
C LEU A 30 -6.22 -4.79 -7.49
N ASN A 31 -6.65 -5.72 -6.64
CA ASN A 31 -6.31 -7.14 -6.77
C ASN A 31 -6.91 -7.76 -8.02
N LEU A 32 -8.16 -7.40 -8.35
CA LEU A 32 -8.82 -7.88 -9.57
C LEU A 32 -8.13 -7.38 -10.84
N LEU A 33 -7.54 -6.18 -10.78
CA LEU A 33 -6.71 -5.61 -11.85
C LEU A 33 -5.28 -6.16 -11.86
N GLU A 34 -4.90 -7.02 -10.91
CA GLU A 34 -3.51 -7.43 -10.66
C GLU A 34 -2.55 -6.22 -10.60
N ALA A 35 -3.04 -5.13 -10.01
CA ALA A 35 -2.39 -3.85 -10.12
C ALA A 35 -1.30 -3.65 -9.07
N ILE A 36 -0.20 -3.04 -9.51
CA ILE A 36 0.90 -2.61 -8.66
C ILE A 36 0.89 -1.09 -8.59
N VAL A 37 0.67 -0.54 -7.39
CA VAL A 37 0.60 0.90 -7.16
C VAL A 37 1.83 1.38 -6.41
N SER A 38 2.51 2.38 -6.97
CA SER A 38 3.59 3.11 -6.32
C SER A 38 3.10 4.51 -5.92
N THR A 39 2.82 4.69 -4.64
CA THR A 39 2.40 5.98 -4.08
C THR A 39 3.47 7.05 -4.24
N ARG A 40 4.76 6.70 -4.05
CA ARG A 40 5.89 7.62 -4.23
C ARG A 40 5.95 8.21 -5.64
N HIS A 41 5.68 7.40 -6.65
CA HIS A 41 5.80 7.82 -8.05
C HIS A 41 4.46 8.21 -8.67
N LEU A 42 3.36 8.09 -7.91
CA LEU A 42 1.98 8.20 -8.40
C LEU A 42 1.76 7.37 -9.67
N LEU A 43 2.21 6.11 -9.65
CA LEU A 43 2.15 5.23 -10.81
C LEU A 43 1.44 3.93 -10.45
N MET A 44 0.48 3.54 -11.28
CA MET A 44 -0.17 2.24 -11.22
C MET A 44 0.16 1.45 -12.49
N LYS A 45 0.53 0.19 -12.32
CA LYS A 45 0.80 -0.77 -13.40
C LYS A 45 -0.18 -1.93 -13.32
N PHE A 46 -0.59 -2.46 -14.46
CA PHE A 46 -1.47 -3.63 -14.55
C PHE A 46 -1.17 -4.44 -15.82
N PRO A 47 -1.37 -5.76 -15.79
CA PRO A 47 -1.24 -6.60 -16.97
C PRO A 47 -2.35 -6.30 -17.98
N THR A 48 -1.99 -6.40 -19.26
CA THR A 48 -2.89 -6.28 -20.42
C THR A 48 -2.53 -7.36 -21.42
N ARG A 49 -3.41 -7.64 -22.38
CA ARG A 49 -3.17 -8.63 -23.44
C ARG A 49 -1.90 -8.36 -24.27
N PHE A 50 -1.41 -7.12 -24.28
CA PHE A 50 -0.29 -6.67 -25.09
C PHE A 50 0.88 -6.13 -24.25
N GLY A 51 0.98 -6.54 -22.98
CA GLY A 51 2.06 -6.14 -22.06
C GLY A 51 1.53 -5.39 -20.84
N VAL A 52 2.28 -4.42 -20.33
CA VAL A 52 1.93 -3.70 -19.10
C VAL A 52 1.32 -2.33 -19.42
N GLY A 53 0.12 -2.10 -18.90
CA GLY A 53 -0.53 -0.79 -18.87
C GLY A 53 0.01 0.06 -17.72
N GLU A 54 0.08 1.37 -17.92
CA GLU A 54 0.56 2.34 -16.92
C GLU A 54 -0.47 3.47 -16.78
N VAL A 55 -0.82 3.81 -15.54
CA VAL A 55 -1.60 5.01 -15.20
C VAL A 55 -0.72 5.89 -14.31
N ARG A 56 -0.43 7.11 -14.78
CA ARG A 56 0.39 8.09 -14.06
C ARG A 56 -0.50 9.18 -13.49
N GLY A 57 -0.35 9.44 -12.20
CA GLY A 57 -0.90 10.60 -11.54
C GLY A 57 -0.04 11.83 -11.79
N ASP A 58 -0.66 12.99 -11.62
CA ASP A 58 0.00 14.29 -11.69
C ASP A 58 0.64 14.63 -10.34
N GLN A 59 1.98 14.61 -10.31
CA GLN A 59 2.74 14.95 -9.11
C GLN A 59 2.59 16.41 -8.69
N GLN A 60 2.41 17.33 -9.64
CA GLN A 60 2.22 18.74 -9.32
C GLN A 60 0.86 18.94 -8.67
N ALA A 61 -0.20 18.42 -9.29
CA ALA A 61 -1.54 18.47 -8.73
C ALA A 61 -1.60 17.81 -7.33
N ALA A 62 -0.99 16.62 -7.17
CA ALA A 62 -0.94 15.94 -5.88
C ALA A 62 -0.23 16.76 -4.78
N ARG A 63 0.90 17.41 -5.11
CA ARG A 63 1.60 18.31 -4.19
C ARG A 63 0.76 19.54 -3.85
N GLN A 64 0.04 20.09 -4.84
CA GLN A 64 -0.86 21.22 -4.64
C GLN A 64 -2.01 20.85 -3.69
N CYS A 65 -2.70 19.74 -3.93
CA CYS A 65 -3.77 19.23 -3.09
C CYS A 65 -3.30 18.97 -1.66
N TYR A 66 -2.12 18.37 -1.49
CA TYR A 66 -1.54 18.15 -0.16
C TYR A 66 -1.30 19.48 0.57
N LYS A 67 -0.70 20.48 -0.11
CA LYS A 67 -0.50 21.82 0.47
C LYS A 67 -1.81 22.48 0.88
N THR A 68 -2.84 22.41 0.04
CA THR A 68 -4.15 22.97 0.36
C THR A 68 -4.76 22.27 1.58
N ALA A 69 -4.72 20.94 1.63
CA ALA A 69 -5.26 20.17 2.75
C ALA A 69 -4.57 20.45 4.10
N ILE A 70 -3.24 20.70 4.10
CA ILE A 70 -2.51 21.03 5.34
C ILE A 70 -2.63 22.51 5.75
N SER A 71 -2.87 23.40 4.79
CA SER A 71 -2.99 24.85 5.03
C SER A 71 -4.40 25.26 5.44
N ASP A 72 -5.42 24.45 5.12
CA ASP A 72 -6.82 24.70 5.47
C ASP A 72 -7.14 24.30 6.92
N LYS A 73 -6.48 24.96 7.88
CA LYS A 73 -6.76 24.81 9.32
C LYS A 73 -7.94 25.67 9.81
N GLY A 74 -8.83 26.07 8.92
CA GLY A 74 -9.77 27.14 9.19
C GLY A 74 -11.15 26.96 8.57
N LYS A 75 -11.95 26.10 9.21
CA LYS A 75 -13.42 26.00 9.22
C LYS A 75 -14.02 24.89 8.35
N ASP A 76 -14.89 24.15 9.04
CA ASP A 76 -15.77 23.06 8.62
C ASP A 76 -15.16 21.67 8.36
N GLU A 77 -15.94 20.69 8.80
CA GLU A 77 -15.59 19.30 9.04
C GLU A 77 -14.96 18.63 7.81
N ALA A 78 -13.64 18.75 7.69
CA ALA A 78 -12.86 17.77 6.97
C ALA A 78 -13.07 16.45 7.71
N LEU A 79 -13.89 15.55 7.15
CA LEU A 79 -13.86 14.14 7.53
C LEU A 79 -12.37 13.76 7.47
N PRO A 80 -11.73 13.42 8.61
CA PRO A 80 -10.35 13.03 8.56
C PRO A 80 -10.38 11.72 7.79
N ILE A 81 -10.06 11.80 6.51
CA ILE A 81 -9.29 10.73 5.91
C ILE A 81 -8.07 10.72 6.80
N ALA A 82 -8.08 9.80 7.77
CA ALA A 82 -6.91 9.41 8.51
C ALA A 82 -5.97 8.88 7.43
N ASN A 83 -5.31 9.82 6.74
CA ASN A 83 -3.98 9.65 6.24
C ASN A 83 -3.30 9.05 7.45
N VAL A 84 -3.07 7.74 7.39
CA VAL A 84 -2.09 7.07 8.21
C VAL A 84 -0.95 8.05 8.26
N GLU A 85 -0.76 8.71 9.42
CA GLU A 85 0.42 9.49 9.68
C GLU A 85 1.54 8.59 9.16
N LEU A 86 2.30 9.05 8.16
CA LEU A 86 3.64 8.53 7.97
C LEU A 86 4.35 8.97 9.25
N ARG A 87 4.18 8.16 10.29
CA ARG A 87 4.80 8.25 11.60
C ARG A 87 6.29 8.23 11.34
N ARG A 88 6.85 9.39 11.02
CA ARG A 88 8.29 9.56 10.97
C ARG A 88 8.86 9.60 12.38
N ASP A 89 8.04 9.97 13.38
CA ASP A 89 8.47 10.11 14.78
C ASP A 89 7.52 9.46 15.79
N MET A 90 6.84 8.38 15.39
CA MET A 90 6.41 7.41 16.39
C MET A 90 7.01 6.10 15.95
N GLU A 91 8.11 5.69 16.60
CA GLU A 91 8.45 4.29 16.74
C GLU A 91 7.12 3.57 17.05
N PRO A 92 6.51 2.85 16.10
CA PRO A 92 5.43 1.97 16.46
C PRO A 92 6.12 1.01 17.40
N GLY A 93 5.84 1.09 18.71
CA GLY A 93 6.38 0.13 19.67
C GLY A 93 6.16 -1.23 19.04
N ARG A 94 7.26 -1.83 18.56
CA ARG A 94 7.20 -2.98 17.66
C ARG A 94 6.36 -3.99 18.42
N PRO A 95 5.25 -4.52 17.85
CA PRO A 95 4.49 -5.56 18.52
C PRO A 95 5.50 -6.61 18.94
N GLN A 96 5.69 -6.76 20.25
CA GLN A 96 6.64 -7.74 20.72
C GLN A 96 6.04 -9.11 20.38
N PRO A 97 6.87 -10.05 19.91
CA PRO A 97 6.43 -11.41 19.71
C PRO A 97 5.68 -11.87 20.97
N PHE A 98 4.47 -12.41 20.78
CA PHE A 98 3.71 -13.02 21.88
C PHE A 98 4.40 -14.29 22.41
N GLU A 99 5.32 -14.85 21.61
CA GLU A 99 6.03 -16.09 21.88
C GLU A 99 7.53 -15.91 21.73
N ASP A 100 8.30 -16.79 22.36
CA ASP A 100 9.75 -16.84 22.21
C ASP A 100 10.14 -17.02 20.75
N VAL A 101 11.25 -16.40 20.38
CA VAL A 101 11.74 -16.35 19.01
C VAL A 101 13.07 -17.09 18.91
N LEU A 102 13.20 -17.93 17.89
CA LEU A 102 14.45 -18.60 17.54
C LEU A 102 15.17 -17.80 16.46
N GLN A 103 16.49 -17.65 16.64
CA GLN A 103 17.37 -17.05 15.63
C GLN A 103 17.82 -18.14 14.66
N VAL A 104 17.50 -17.97 13.39
CA VAL A 104 17.89 -18.90 12.33
C VAL A 104 18.90 -18.18 11.42
N PRO A 105 20.11 -18.73 11.22
CA PRO A 105 21.06 -18.20 10.26
C PRO A 105 20.46 -18.17 8.85
N MET A 106 20.63 -17.06 8.14
CA MET A 106 20.21 -16.93 6.75
C MET A 106 21.05 -17.79 5.81
N GLU A 107 22.31 -18.05 6.18
CA GLU A 107 23.25 -18.87 5.43
C GLU A 107 23.95 -19.84 6.38
N LYS A 108 24.09 -21.10 5.94
CA LYS A 108 24.71 -22.17 6.73
C LYS A 108 26.18 -21.81 7.02
N GLY A 109 26.48 -21.55 8.29
CA GLY A 109 27.84 -21.19 8.75
C GLY A 109 28.10 -19.69 8.92
N ASN A 110 27.14 -18.82 8.60
CA ASN A 110 27.24 -17.38 8.85
C ASN A 110 26.26 -16.95 9.95
N ASN A 111 26.79 -16.75 11.17
CA ASN A 111 25.99 -16.34 12.32
C ASN A 111 25.76 -14.82 12.42
N GLU A 112 26.31 -14.03 11.49
CA GLU A 112 26.16 -12.57 11.49
C GLU A 112 24.83 -12.12 10.87
N LYS A 113 24.22 -12.96 10.03
CA LYS A 113 22.93 -12.70 9.37
C LYS A 113 21.90 -13.71 9.83
N VAL A 114 21.04 -13.30 10.75
CA VAL A 114 19.99 -14.14 11.34
C VAL A 114 18.61 -13.55 11.08
N PHE A 115 17.60 -14.40 10.94
CA PHE A 115 16.20 -14.00 11.01
C PHE A 115 15.51 -14.64 12.22
N GLN A 116 14.44 -13.99 12.65
CA GLN A 116 13.71 -14.30 13.87
C GLN A 116 12.42 -15.06 13.52
N VAL A 117 12.28 -16.28 14.03
CA VAL A 117 11.12 -17.16 13.79
C VAL A 117 10.42 -17.50 15.11
N GLY A 118 9.09 -17.57 15.12
CA GLY A 118 8.34 -18.03 16.28
C GLY A 118 8.77 -19.44 16.71
N SER A 119 8.98 -19.66 18.00
CA SER A 119 9.43 -20.93 18.57
C SER A 119 8.48 -22.10 18.25
N GLN A 120 7.18 -21.83 18.13
CA GLN A 120 6.15 -22.83 17.82
C GLN A 120 5.99 -23.16 16.33
N LEU A 121 6.77 -22.51 15.44
CA LEU A 121 6.70 -22.82 14.02
C LEU A 121 7.25 -24.24 13.78
N GLY A 122 6.37 -25.18 13.39
CA GLY A 122 6.74 -26.57 13.10
C GLY A 122 7.84 -26.67 12.04
N GLU A 123 8.71 -27.68 12.17
CA GLU A 123 9.93 -27.84 11.34
C GLU A 123 9.64 -27.90 9.83
N GLU A 124 8.47 -28.38 9.42
CA GLU A 124 8.04 -28.44 8.02
C GLU A 124 7.88 -27.06 7.34
N ARG A 125 7.70 -26.00 8.13
CA ARG A 125 7.60 -24.61 7.63
C ARG A 125 8.90 -23.81 7.77
N ARG A 126 9.94 -24.40 8.34
CA ARG A 126 11.29 -23.82 8.42
C ARG A 126 12.05 -24.28 7.19
N GLY A 127 11.86 -23.56 6.08
CA GLY A 127 12.51 -23.88 4.80
C GLY A 127 14.03 -24.04 4.93
N ASN A 128 14.55 -25.07 4.24
CA ASN A 128 15.97 -25.44 4.14
C ASN A 128 16.86 -24.33 3.54
#